data_AF-A0A969IFL3-F1
#
_entry.id   AF-A0A969IFL3-F1
#
_cell.length_a   1.000
_cell.length_b   1.000
_cell.length_c   1.000
_cell.angle_alpha   90.00
_cell.angle_beta   90.00
_cell.angle_gamma   90.00
#
_symmetry.space_group_name_H-M   'P 1'
#
loop_
_entity.id
_entity.type
_entity.pdbx_description
1 polymer ?
#
loop_
_entity_poly.entity_id
_entity_poly.type
_entity_poly.pdbx_seq_one_letter_code
_entity_poly.pdbx_strand_id
1 'polypeptide(L)'
;MVYPVPAKLFITGSATPASWMGGGDPENVSQRFTKVNSSKFELTVTLSANNSFLFVPVYGDWSNKYGFTGGGNANNVSGDNFMPNGNDLKAPGVTKSYKVTVDFKTGKYTVE
;
A
#
# COMPACT_ATOMS: atom_id res chain seq x y z
N MET A 1 10.97 -11.07 11.29
CA MET A 1 9.95 -10.32 10.51
C MET A 1 8.90 -9.82 11.50
N VAL A 2 8.33 -8.64 11.30
CA VAL A 2 7.19 -8.17 12.12
C VAL A 2 5.89 -8.81 11.65
N TYR A 3 5.72 -9.01 10.34
CA TYR A 3 4.57 -9.68 9.74
C TYR A 3 4.99 -10.77 8.75
N PRO A 4 4.12 -11.78 8.47
CA PRO A 4 4.35 -12.73 7.38
C PRO A 4 4.53 -12.01 6.04
N VAL A 5 5.54 -12.41 5.28
CA VAL A 5 5.81 -11.79 3.97
C VAL A 5 4.97 -12.48 2.89
N PRO A 6 4.08 -11.77 2.19
CA PRO A 6 3.27 -12.39 1.15
C PRO A 6 4.10 -12.74 -0.10
N ALA A 7 3.51 -13.55 -0.98
CA ALA A 7 4.09 -13.86 -2.29
C ALA A 7 3.99 -12.66 -3.25
N LYS A 8 2.88 -11.92 -3.18
CA LYS A 8 2.59 -10.72 -3.97
C LYS A 8 2.10 -9.60 -3.06
N LEU A 9 2.19 -8.36 -3.54
CA LEU A 9 1.64 -7.20 -2.87
C LEU A 9 1.10 -6.24 -3.95
N PHE A 10 -0.01 -5.60 -3.65
CA PHE A 10 -0.66 -4.61 -4.49
C PHE A 10 -1.04 -3.38 -3.68
N ILE A 11 -1.18 -2.24 -4.37
CA ILE A 11 -1.77 -1.02 -3.82
C ILE A 11 -3.18 -0.82 -4.40
N THR A 12 -4.10 -0.32 -3.57
CA THR A 12 -5.46 0.08 -3.98
C THR A 12 -5.91 1.27 -3.13
N GLY A 13 -6.81 2.11 -3.66
CA GLY A 13 -7.21 3.34 -2.98
C GLY A 13 -7.61 4.44 -3.93
N SER A 14 -8.41 5.40 -3.45
CA SER A 14 -8.75 6.61 -4.20
C SER A 14 -7.53 7.46 -4.59
N ALA A 15 -6.37 7.23 -3.97
CA ALA A 15 -5.10 7.84 -4.39
C ALA A 15 -4.52 7.18 -5.65
N THR A 16 -4.83 5.91 -5.91
CA THR A 16 -4.23 5.11 -6.98
C THR A 16 -5.00 5.26 -8.31
N PRO A 17 -4.36 5.07 -9.48
CA PRO A 17 -5.02 5.23 -10.78
C PRO A 17 -6.25 4.33 -10.98
N ALA A 18 -6.27 3.14 -10.39
CA ALA A 18 -7.42 2.22 -10.49
C ALA A 18 -8.46 2.39 -9.38
N SER A 19 -8.29 3.38 -8.49
CA SER A 19 -9.14 3.59 -7.32
C SER A 19 -9.22 2.36 -6.39
N TRP A 20 -10.30 2.25 -5.62
CA TRP A 20 -10.62 1.10 -4.78
C TRP A 20 -10.98 -0.12 -5.62
N MET A 21 -10.37 -1.26 -5.32
CA MET A 21 -10.72 -2.55 -5.93
C MET A 21 -12.10 -3.04 -5.47
N GLY A 22 -12.82 -3.74 -6.34
CA GLY A 22 -13.98 -4.54 -5.99
C GLY A 22 -13.61 -5.88 -5.36
N GLY A 23 -14.58 -6.56 -4.74
CA GLY A 23 -14.43 -7.94 -4.30
C GLY A 23 -14.44 -8.90 -5.50
N GLY A 24 -13.42 -9.75 -5.63
CA GLY A 24 -13.26 -10.68 -6.74
C GLY A 24 -12.64 -10.10 -8.01
N ASP A 25 -12.14 -8.85 -7.96
CA ASP A 25 -11.44 -8.24 -9.09
C ASP A 25 -10.18 -9.04 -9.48
N PRO A 26 -9.87 -9.13 -10.78
CA PRO A 26 -8.62 -9.75 -11.24
C PRO A 26 -7.40 -8.94 -10.81
N GLU A 27 -6.22 -9.58 -10.75
CA GLU A 27 -4.97 -8.91 -10.40
C GLU A 27 -4.68 -7.68 -11.30
N ASN A 28 -4.52 -6.52 -10.67
CA ASN A 28 -4.05 -5.32 -11.37
C ASN A 28 -2.51 -5.26 -11.39
N VAL A 29 -1.92 -5.70 -12.50
CA VAL A 29 -0.46 -5.78 -12.65
C VAL A 29 0.22 -4.40 -12.61
N SER A 30 -0.45 -3.33 -13.03
CA SER A 30 0.14 -1.97 -13.00
C SER A 30 0.26 -1.40 -11.58
N GLN A 31 -0.46 -1.98 -10.62
CA GLN A 31 -0.42 -1.62 -9.19
C GLN A 31 0.18 -2.73 -8.33
N ARG A 32 0.87 -3.70 -8.95
CA ARG A 32 1.58 -4.78 -8.26
C ARG A 32 3.01 -4.35 -7.96
N PHE A 33 3.43 -4.53 -6.72
CA PHE A 33 4.82 -4.27 -6.33
C PHE A 33 5.77 -5.32 -6.88
N THR A 34 7.02 -4.91 -7.09
CA THR A 34 8.15 -5.82 -7.31
C THR A 34 8.76 -6.20 -5.97
N LYS A 35 8.90 -7.50 -5.70
CA LYS A 35 9.60 -8.00 -4.50
C LYS A 35 11.10 -7.91 -4.73
N VAL A 36 11.77 -6.97 -4.08
CA VAL A 36 13.20 -6.68 -4.31
C VAL A 36 14.14 -7.48 -3.42
N ASN A 37 13.63 -8.07 -2.33
CA ASN A 37 14.34 -9.04 -1.51
C ASN A 37 13.36 -9.90 -0.68
N SER A 38 13.87 -10.65 0.30
CA SER A 38 13.05 -11.55 1.14
C SER A 38 11.87 -10.90 1.88
N SER A 39 11.88 -9.58 2.14
CA SER A 39 10.84 -8.86 2.89
C SER A 39 10.35 -7.55 2.28
N LYS A 40 11.07 -7.01 1.30
CA LYS A 40 10.85 -5.67 0.76
C LYS A 40 10.21 -5.69 -0.62
N PHE A 41 9.26 -4.78 -0.82
CA PHE A 41 8.52 -4.55 -2.04
C PHE A 41 8.66 -3.08 -2.46
N GLU A 42 8.79 -2.84 -3.77
CA GLU A 42 8.87 -1.49 -4.35
C GLU A 42 7.93 -1.34 -5.55
N LEU A 43 7.31 -0.17 -5.69
CA LEU A 43 6.44 0.20 -6.81
C LEU A 43 6.60 1.69 -7.11
N THR A 44 6.69 2.04 -8.39
CA THR A 44 6.53 3.42 -8.85
C THR A 44 5.11 3.61 -9.37
N VAL A 45 4.33 4.53 -8.78
CA VAL A 45 2.92 4.75 -9.13
C VAL A 45 2.54 6.21 -8.93
N THR A 46 1.66 6.74 -9.79
CA THR A 46 1.06 8.06 -9.58
C THR A 46 0.07 8.01 -8.43
N LEU A 47 0.26 8.87 -7.42
CA LEU A 47 -0.71 9.03 -6.32
C LEU A 47 -1.37 10.39 -6.42
N SER A 48 -2.71 10.42 -6.34
CA SER A 48 -3.50 11.65 -6.27
C SER A 48 -3.37 12.30 -4.88
N ALA A 49 -3.24 13.62 -4.87
CA ALA A 49 -3.01 14.39 -3.65
C ALA A 49 -4.05 14.14 -2.56
N ASN A 50 -3.61 13.95 -1.31
CA ASN A 50 -4.44 13.87 -0.10
C ASN A 50 -5.50 12.75 -0.05
N ASN A 51 -5.48 11.79 -0.98
CA ASN A 51 -6.42 10.66 -1.02
C ASN A 51 -5.92 9.44 -0.22
N SER A 52 -6.78 8.43 -0.09
CA SER A 52 -6.51 7.19 0.67
C SER A 52 -5.87 6.09 -0.18
N PHE A 53 -5.08 5.23 0.46
CA PHE A 53 -4.65 3.94 -0.07
C PHE A 53 -4.43 2.88 1.02
N LEU A 54 -4.37 1.62 0.60
CA LEU A 54 -4.08 0.43 1.39
C LEU A 54 -3.20 -0.52 0.57
N PHE A 55 -2.64 -1.53 1.25
CA PHE A 55 -1.94 -2.63 0.58
C PHE A 55 -2.69 -3.94 0.76
N VAL A 56 -2.67 -4.80 -0.25
CA VAL A 56 -3.30 -6.13 -0.21
C VAL A 56 -2.38 -7.19 -0.82
N PRO A 57 -2.34 -8.41 -0.27
CA PRO A 57 -1.52 -9.50 -0.80
C PRO A 57 -2.18 -10.21 -1.98
N VAL A 58 -3.51 -10.14 -2.06
CA VAL A 58 -4.35 -10.69 -3.14
C VAL A 58 -5.28 -9.56 -3.57
N TYR A 59 -5.15 -9.12 -4.83
CA TYR A 59 -6.06 -8.12 -5.38
C TYR A 59 -7.46 -8.72 -5.50
N GLY A 60 -8.49 -7.91 -5.22
CA GLY A 60 -9.86 -8.38 -5.15
C GLY A 60 -10.27 -9.01 -3.81
N ASP A 61 -9.35 -9.17 -2.85
CA ASP A 61 -9.63 -9.78 -1.54
C ASP A 61 -9.32 -8.81 -0.39
N TRP A 62 -10.36 -8.50 0.39
CA TRP A 62 -10.30 -7.58 1.52
C TRP A 62 -9.97 -8.25 2.86
N SER A 63 -9.88 -9.59 2.92
CA SER A 63 -9.69 -10.35 4.15
C SER A 63 -8.33 -10.16 4.82
N ASN A 64 -7.32 -9.72 4.07
CA ASN A 64 -5.93 -9.63 4.51
C ASN A 64 -5.27 -8.30 4.11
N LYS A 65 -5.95 -7.17 4.33
CA LYS A 65 -5.43 -5.83 4.00
C LYS A 65 -4.38 -5.35 5.01
N TYR A 66 -3.54 -4.40 4.60
CA TYR A 66 -2.58 -3.70 5.44
C TYR A 66 -2.78 -2.20 5.33
N GLY A 67 -2.72 -1.52 6.46
CA GLY A 67 -2.96 -0.08 6.57
C GLY A 67 -2.25 0.53 7.77
N PHE A 68 -2.56 1.78 8.05
CA PHE A 68 -1.95 2.54 9.15
C PHE A 68 -2.31 1.96 10.52
N THR A 69 -1.36 2.06 11.45
CA THR A 69 -1.53 1.62 12.85
C THR A 69 -2.37 2.58 13.69
N GLY A 70 -2.48 3.86 13.29
CA GLY A 70 -3.26 4.88 13.99
C GLY A 70 -4.64 5.13 13.37
N GLY A 71 -5.21 6.31 13.64
CA GLY A 71 -6.48 6.75 13.04
C GLY A 71 -6.37 6.92 11.52
N GLY A 72 -7.43 6.58 10.78
CA GLY A 72 -7.42 6.61 9.32
C GLY A 72 -6.96 7.96 8.75
N ASN A 73 -6.08 7.91 7.76
CA ASN A 73 -5.48 9.06 7.10
C ASN A 73 -4.66 10.00 7.99
N ALA A 74 -4.26 9.55 9.19
CA ALA A 74 -3.45 10.34 10.13
C ALA A 74 -1.95 9.95 10.14
N ASN A 75 -1.51 9.10 9.22
CA ASN A 75 -0.09 8.76 9.06
C ASN A 75 0.75 9.96 8.62
N ASN A 76 2.07 9.87 8.82
CA ASN A 76 3.01 10.70 8.08
C ASN A 76 2.94 10.32 6.58
N VAL A 77 2.67 11.29 5.71
CA VAL A 77 2.47 11.05 4.27
C VAL A 77 3.73 10.56 3.54
N SER A 78 4.92 10.75 4.12
CA SER A 78 6.18 10.22 3.59
C SER A 78 6.49 8.79 4.03
N GLY A 79 5.72 8.23 4.97
CA GLY A 79 5.92 6.88 5.48
C GLY A 79 5.72 6.74 6.98
N ASP A 80 5.26 5.58 7.40
CA ASP A 80 4.99 5.23 8.80
C ASP A 80 5.01 3.70 9.00
N ASN A 81 4.61 3.25 10.19
CA ASN A 81 4.32 1.85 10.45
C ASN A 81 2.97 1.45 9.83
N PHE A 82 2.87 0.20 9.37
CA PHE A 82 1.61 -0.43 8.95
C PHE A 82 1.30 -1.65 9.81
N MET A 83 0.05 -2.13 9.77
CA MET A 83 -0.36 -3.39 10.40
C MET A 83 -1.42 -4.14 9.57
N PRO A 84 -1.57 -5.47 9.77
CA PRO A 84 -2.72 -6.22 9.29
C PRO A 84 -4.02 -5.58 9.75
N ASN A 85 -4.98 -5.47 8.83
CA ASN A 85 -6.28 -4.85 9.05
C ASN A 85 -6.21 -3.40 9.58
N GLY A 86 -5.10 -2.69 9.31
CA GLY A 86 -4.94 -1.28 9.64
C GLY A 86 -5.89 -0.35 8.88
N ASN A 87 -5.94 0.90 9.32
CA ASN A 87 -6.78 1.94 8.73
C ASN A 87 -6.20 2.50 7.42
N ASP A 88 -6.98 3.29 6.68
CA ASP A 88 -6.53 3.94 5.45
C ASP A 88 -5.26 4.79 5.68
N LEU A 89 -4.37 4.75 4.70
CA LEU A 89 -3.17 5.57 4.61
C LEU A 89 -3.42 6.77 3.70
N LYS A 90 -2.99 7.96 4.11
CA LYS A 90 -3.08 9.19 3.33
C LYS A 90 -1.85 9.36 2.43
N ALA A 91 -2.10 9.62 1.15
CA ALA A 91 -1.10 9.99 0.16
C ALA A 91 -0.59 11.43 0.36
N PRO A 92 0.62 11.76 -0.12
CA PRO A 92 1.17 13.12 -0.08
C PRO A 92 0.26 14.18 -0.71
N GLY A 93 0.48 15.45 -0.34
CA GLY A 93 -0.35 16.58 -0.79
C GLY A 93 -0.16 17.04 -2.24
N VAL A 94 0.64 16.32 -3.05
CA VAL A 94 0.94 16.67 -4.44
C VAL A 94 0.69 15.45 -5.33
N THR A 95 -0.08 15.62 -6.40
CA THR A 95 -0.27 14.56 -7.41
C THR A 95 0.98 14.43 -8.26
N LYS A 96 1.68 13.30 -8.15
CA LYS A 96 2.82 12.94 -9.02
C LYS A 96 3.10 11.44 -8.93
N SER A 97 4.08 10.98 -9.69
CA SER A 97 4.66 9.65 -9.52
C SER A 97 5.51 9.61 -8.25
N TYR A 98 5.30 8.58 -7.42
CA TYR A 98 6.06 8.30 -6.20
C TYR A 98 6.64 6.91 -6.26
N LYS A 99 7.81 6.72 -5.65
CA LYS A 99 8.30 5.39 -5.27
C LYS A 99 7.70 5.05 -3.91
N VAL A 100 6.98 3.94 -3.84
CA VAL A 100 6.43 3.36 -2.62
C VAL A 100 7.28 2.14 -2.26
N THR A 101 7.79 2.11 -1.03
CA THR A 101 8.53 0.97 -0.49
C THR A 101 7.78 0.39 0.69
N VAL A 102 7.64 -0.93 0.77
CA VAL A 102 7.00 -1.64 1.88
C VAL A 102 7.93 -2.73 2.38
N ASP A 103 8.24 -2.75 3.68
CA ASP A 103 9.13 -3.75 4.29
C ASP A 103 8.44 -4.50 5.45
N PHE A 104 8.12 -5.77 5.20
CA PHE A 104 7.48 -6.66 6.17
C PHE A 104 8.43 -7.09 7.31
N LYS A 105 9.74 -6.92 7.15
CA LYS A 105 10.70 -7.18 8.22
C LYS A 105 10.55 -6.15 9.34
N THR A 106 10.35 -4.89 8.98
CA THR A 106 10.27 -3.75 9.91
C THR A 106 8.84 -3.28 10.17
N GLY A 107 7.87 -3.66 9.33
CA GLY A 107 6.49 -3.19 9.43
C GLY A 107 6.34 -1.73 8.99
N LYS A 108 7.22 -1.24 8.11
CA LYS A 108 7.26 0.15 7.66
C LYS A 108 7.02 0.29 6.17
N TYR A 109 6.46 1.42 5.78
CA TYR A 109 6.39 1.85 4.39
C TYR A 109 6.94 3.27 4.22
N THR A 110 7.34 3.63 3.01
CA THR A 110 7.73 5.01 2.62
C THR A 110 7.11 5.40 1.28
N VAL A 111 6.97 6.71 1.06
CA VAL A 111 6.47 7.33 -0.18
C VAL A 111 7.36 8.53 -0.52
N GLU A 112 8.09 8.47 -1.65
CA GLU A 112 9.11 9.47 -2.07
C GLU A 112 8.96 9.92 -3.54
#